data_AF-A0A233HTJ0-F1
#
_entry.id   AF-A0A233HTJ0-F1
#
_cell.length_a   1.000
_cell.length_b   1.000
_cell.length_c   1.000
_cell.angle_alpha   90.00
_cell.angle_beta   90.00
_cell.angle_gamma   90.00
#
_symmetry.space_group_name_H-M   'P 1'
#
loop_
_entity.id
_entity.type
_entity.pdbx_description
1 polymer ?
#
loop_
_entity_poly.entity_id
_entity_poly.type
_entity_poly.pdbx_seq_one_letter_code
_entity_poly.pdbx_strand_id
1 'polypeptide(L)' 'MKKAIRKVTYKLKPSVSQEESLINLFVHHHQLYNWALRDRIETSWFNIASSHVYITVNNK' A
#
# COMPACT_ATOMS: atom_id res chain seq x y z
N MET A 1 55.82 -7.82 15.20
CA MET A 1 54.86 -8.59 14.38
C MET A 1 53.54 -7.81 14.29
N LYS A 2 53.14 -7.32 13.11
CA LYS A 2 51.83 -6.68 12.94
C LYS A 2 50.75 -7.77 12.89
N LYS A 3 49.83 -7.80 13.85
CA LYS A 3 48.67 -8.72 13.82
C LYS A 3 47.73 -8.26 12.70
N ALA A 4 47.55 -9.10 11.69
CA ALA A 4 46.57 -8.86 10.63
C ALA A 4 45.15 -8.97 11.23
N ILE A 5 44.41 -7.86 11.24
CA ILE A 5 43.01 -7.85 11.67
C ILE A 5 42.19 -8.50 10.57
N ARG A 6 41.63 -9.69 10.83
CA ARG A 6 40.70 -10.34 9.89
C ARG A 6 39.38 -9.58 9.92
N LYS A 7 38.99 -8.97 8.80
CA LYS A 7 37.67 -8.35 8.63
C LYS A 7 36.61 -9.45 8.58
N VAL A 8 35.88 -9.63 9.67
CA VAL A 8 34.74 -10.55 9.74
C VAL A 8 33.51 -9.80 9.27
N THR A 9 32.93 -10.23 8.14
CA THR A 9 31.67 -9.69 7.64
C THR A 9 30.54 -10.56 8.14
N TYR A 10 29.75 -10.08 9.09
CA TYR A 10 28.55 -10.79 9.54
C TYR A 10 27.47 -10.68 8.46
N LYS A 11 27.01 -11.81 7.93
CA LYS A 11 25.81 -11.86 7.10
C LYS A 11 24.60 -11.87 8.03
N LEU A 12 24.02 -10.70 8.26
CA LEU A 12 22.75 -10.60 8.96
C LEU A 12 21.65 -11.17 8.04
N LYS A 13 20.98 -12.22 8.51
CA LYS A 13 19.77 -12.75 7.89
C LYS A 13 18.58 -12.31 8.75
N PRO A 14 17.42 -11.97 8.16
CA PRO A 14 16.25 -11.66 8.94
C PRO A 14 15.85 -12.84 9.82
N SER A 15 15.38 -12.56 11.02
CA SER A 15 14.77 -13.58 11.88
C SER A 15 13.39 -13.96 11.33
N VAL A 16 12.88 -15.12 11.75
CA VAL A 16 11.51 -15.57 11.41
C VAL A 16 10.48 -14.50 11.77
N SER A 17 10.62 -13.85 12.93
CA SER A 17 9.75 -12.74 13.34
C SER A 17 9.82 -11.51 12.43
N GLN A 18 10.99 -11.23 11.84
CA GLN A 18 11.14 -10.13 10.89
C GLN A 18 10.50 -10.48 9.55
N GLU A 19 10.60 -11.74 9.11
CA GLU A 19 9.93 -12.22 7.90
C GLU A 19 8.41 -12.17 8.04
N GLU A 20 7.87 -12.63 9.18
CA GLU A 20 6.44 -12.53 9.48
C GLU A 20 5.96 -11.08 9.54
N SER A 21 6.75 -10.20 10.18
CA SER A 21 6.43 -8.77 10.23
C SER A 21 6.41 -8.14 8.84
N LEU A 22 7.33 -8.52 7.96
CA LEU A 22 7.35 -8.06 6.56
C LEU A 22 6.11 -8.54 5.80
N ILE A 23 5.73 -9.82 5.94
CA ILE A 23 4.52 -10.36 5.29
C ILE A 23 3.27 -9.61 5.77
N ASN A 24 3.14 -9.39 7.08
CA ASN A 24 2.02 -8.64 7.64
C ASN A 24 1.97 -7.20 7.11
N LEU A 25 3.12 -6.54 6.98
CA LEU A 25 3.20 -5.20 6.40
C LEU A 25 2.75 -5.19 4.94
N PHE A 26 3.15 -6.17 4.14
CA PHE A 26 2.70 -6.31 2.75
C PHE A 26 1.19 -6.50 2.64
N VAL A 27 0.62 -7.39 3.46
CA VAL A 27 -0.83 -7.62 3.49
C VAL A 27 -1.56 -6.33 3.89
N HIS A 28 -1.10 -5.66 4.93
CA HIS A 28 -1.71 -4.42 5.41
C HIS A 28 -1.67 -3.31 4.35
N HIS A 29 -0.53 -3.12 3.69
CA HIS A 29 -0.40 -2.16 2.60
C HIS A 29 -1.38 -2.47 1.45
N HIS A 30 -1.52 -3.74 1.08
CA HIS A 30 -2.45 -4.14 0.03
C HIS A 30 -3.92 -3.88 0.42
N GLN A 31 -4.29 -4.14 1.67
CA GLN A 31 -5.62 -3.83 2.18
C GLN A 31 -5.92 -2.33 2.12
N LEU A 32 -4.98 -1.48 2.55
CA LEU A 32 -5.12 -0.02 2.49
C LEU A 32 -5.25 0.46 1.04
N TYR A 33 -4.44 -0.08 0.13
CA TYR A 33 -4.54 0.24 -1.30
C TYR A 33 -5.92 -0.11 -1.87
N ASN A 34 -6.44 -1.31 -1.57
CA ASN A 34 -7.75 -1.74 -2.04
C ASN A 34 -8.88 -0.88 -1.45
N TRP A 35 -8.77 -0.50 -0.18
CA TRP A 35 -9.73 0.40 0.48
C TRP A 35 -9.76 1.78 -0.21
N ALA A 36 -8.59 2.39 -0.42
CA ALA A 36 -8.49 3.69 -1.09
C ALA A 36 -8.98 3.65 -2.54
N LEU A 37 -8.69 2.56 -3.26
CA LEU A 37 -9.17 2.38 -4.63
C LEU A 37 -10.70 2.30 -4.68
N ARG A 38 -11.31 1.56 -3.75
CA ARG A 38 -12.75 1.43 -3.66
C ARG A 38 -13.42 2.78 -3.38
N ASP A 39 -12.92 3.53 -2.41
CA ASP A 39 -13.43 4.86 -2.06
C ASP A 39 -13.41 5.82 -3.27
N ARG A 40 -12.29 5.82 -4.02
CA ARG A 40 -12.17 6.63 -5.24
C ARG A 40 -13.19 6.23 -6.31
N ILE A 41 -13.41 4.93 -6.51
CA ILE A 41 -14.38 4.42 -7.49
C ILE A 41 -15.80 4.83 -7.09
N GLU A 42 -16.19 4.60 -5.84
CA GLU A 42 -17.51 4.96 -5.31
C GLU A 42 -17.77 6.47 -5.44
N THR A 43 -16.78 7.29 -5.07
CA THR A 43 -16.85 8.76 -5.21
C THR A 43 -17.01 9.18 -6.68
N SER A 44 -16.26 8.55 -7.59
CA SER A 44 -16.34 8.87 -9.02
C SER A 44 -17.71 8.53 -9.59
N TRP A 45 -18.27 7.37 -9.24
CA TRP A 45 -19.62 6.98 -9.67
C TRP A 45 -20.70 7.89 -9.12
N PHE A 46 -20.60 8.26 -7.84
CA PHE A 46 -21.51 9.21 -7.23
C PHE A 46 -21.51 10.55 -7.98
N ASN A 47 -20.33 11.10 -8.29
CA ASN A 47 -20.20 12.35 -9.02
C ASN A 47 -20.79 12.29 -10.43
N ILE A 48 -20.59 11.18 -11.14
CA ILE A 48 -21.18 10.95 -12.47
C ILE A 48 -22.71 10.92 -12.37
N ALA A 49 -23.26 10.17 -11.40
CA ALA A 49 -24.69 10.08 -11.20
C ALA A 49 -25.31 11.46 -10.85
N SER A 50 -24.69 12.21 -9.94
CA SER A 50 -25.12 13.57 -9.58
C SER A 50 -25.09 14.52 -10.78
N SER A 51 -24.04 14.44 -11.59
CA SER A 51 -23.92 15.26 -12.81
C SER A 51 -25.00 14.93 -13.83
N HIS A 52 -25.32 13.65 -14.02
CA HIS A 52 -26.39 13.21 -14.92
C HIS A 52 -27.77 13.72 -14.47
N VAL A 53 -28.07 13.64 -13.17
CA VAL A 53 -29.30 14.20 -12.60
C VAL A 53 -29.38 15.70 -12.82
N TYR A 54 -28.30 16.43 -12.53
CA TYR A 54 -28.25 17.88 -12.72
C TYR A 54 -28.52 18.30 -14.18
N ILE A 55 -27.89 17.62 -15.15
CA ILE A 55 -28.11 17.90 -16.57
C ILE A 55 -29.57 17.60 -16.96
N THR A 56 -30.12 16.49 -16.48
CA THR A 56 -31.48 16.05 -16.83
C THR A 56 -32.56 16.98 -16.26
N VAL A 57 -32.32 17.55 -15.08
CA VAL A 57 -33.25 18.52 -14.46
C VAL A 57 -33.18 19.88 -15.16
N ASN A 58 -31.99 20.34 -15.55
CA ASN A 58 -31.81 21.68 -16.13
C ASN A 58 -32.02 21.75 -17.66
N ASN A 59 -32.04 20.62 -18.37
CA ASN A 59 -32.37 20.55 -19.80
C ASN A 59 -33.86 20.21 -20.07
N LYS A 60 -34.72 20.32 -19.06
CA LYS A 60 -36.18 20.32 -19.20
C LYS A 60 -36.72 21.73 -19.07
#